data_AF-A0AAI9YWK7-F1
#
_entry.id   AF-A0AAI9YWK7-F1
#
_cell.length_a   1.000
_cell.length_b   1.000
_cell.length_c   1.000
_cell.angle_alpha   90.00
_cell.angle_beta   90.00
_cell.angle_gamma   90.00
#
_symmetry.space_group_name_H-M   'P 1'
#
loop_
_entity.id
_entity.type
_entity.pdbx_description
1 polymer ?
#
loop_
_entity_poly.entity_id
_entity_poly.type
_entity_poly.pdbx_seq_one_letter_code
_entity_poly.pdbx_strand_id
1 'polypeptide(L)'
;MSFLGDMVDVLGDGAEDAGADAGEAGEAGAESVGSASEVLDSIDIGGDTGDITEGSGNIEGDVKDGMEESQNEMKQVTKELEDGAPDAEENAAALESKWATKFKNVWASAKTFGSFVGVELAKGALFTAGTKILQMAFDKAAAAPGSNNTDTAQITNIISTVNKSGKTLQDALDTWSKWQAAHYDNRASYGTISAAGFDIQLFQILQNDVSSLGDQRDKMVPLVKTAQQAQTLDSVQALLTADIAYAQAVVDLSNQISTKMTSMTDDGLKAKSVEVQAAYSNLTALSS
;
A
#
# COMPACT_ATOMS: atom_id res chain seq x y z
N MET A 1 0.11 -7.58 17.13
CA MET A 1 1.19 -7.64 16.14
C MET A 1 1.13 -6.36 15.33
N SER A 2 2.29 -5.87 14.93
CA SER A 2 2.47 -4.64 14.15
C SER A 2 2.29 -4.94 12.66
N PHE A 3 1.89 -3.95 11.85
CA PHE A 3 1.86 -4.08 10.39
C PHE A 3 3.24 -4.47 9.86
N LEU A 4 4.30 -3.80 10.34
CA LEU A 4 5.67 -4.00 9.86
C LEU A 4 6.19 -5.40 10.22
N GLY A 5 5.94 -5.89 11.44
CA GLY A 5 6.32 -7.25 11.84
C GLY A 5 5.62 -8.30 10.98
N ASP A 6 4.29 -8.20 10.84
CA ASP A 6 3.55 -9.16 10.01
C ASP A 6 3.97 -9.10 8.53
N MET A 7 4.34 -7.92 8.00
CA MET A 7 4.83 -7.81 6.62
C MET A 7 6.24 -8.37 6.42
N VAL A 8 7.14 -8.17 7.38
CA VAL A 8 8.48 -8.77 7.32
C VAL A 8 8.37 -10.29 7.41
N ASP A 9 7.53 -10.83 8.27
CA ASP A 9 7.24 -12.27 8.33
C ASP A 9 6.72 -12.78 6.98
N VAL A 10 5.71 -12.12 6.39
CA VAL A 10 5.13 -12.51 5.10
C VAL A 10 6.21 -12.54 4.01
N LEU A 11 7.05 -11.51 3.95
CA LEU A 11 8.09 -11.40 2.93
C LEU A 11 9.23 -12.39 3.17
N GLY A 12 9.65 -12.59 4.42
CA GLY A 12 10.71 -13.52 4.83
C GLY A 12 10.31 -14.98 4.61
N ASP A 13 9.23 -15.43 5.25
CA ASP A 13 8.71 -16.80 5.14
C ASP A 13 8.43 -17.15 3.67
N GLY A 14 7.90 -16.17 2.92
CA GLY A 14 7.48 -16.40 1.56
C GLY A 14 8.65 -16.39 0.56
N ALA A 15 9.76 -15.74 0.87
CA ALA A 15 10.99 -15.85 0.09
C ALA A 15 11.63 -17.24 0.25
N GLU A 16 11.58 -17.81 1.45
CA GLU A 16 12.01 -19.20 1.71
C GLU A 16 11.13 -20.19 0.92
N ASP A 17 9.80 -20.04 1.03
CA ASP A 17 8.84 -20.87 0.31
C ASP A 17 8.94 -20.72 -1.21
N ALA A 18 9.14 -19.49 -1.72
CA ALA A 18 9.31 -19.21 -3.15
C ALA A 18 10.66 -19.70 -3.72
N GLY A 19 11.63 -20.04 -2.87
CA GLY A 19 12.87 -20.72 -3.25
C GLY A 19 14.11 -19.84 -3.31
N ALA A 20 14.56 -19.34 -2.16
CA ALA A 20 15.95 -18.94 -1.92
C ALA A 20 16.96 -20.12 -1.96
N ASP A 21 16.72 -21.14 -2.79
CA ASP A 21 17.71 -22.16 -3.17
C ASP A 21 17.92 -22.03 -4.68
N ALA A 22 18.76 -21.05 -5.06
CA ALA A 22 19.24 -20.87 -6.42
C ALA A 22 20.22 -22.00 -6.78
N GLY A 23 19.67 -23.19 -7.00
CA GLY A 23 20.35 -24.36 -7.55
C GLY A 23 19.64 -24.80 -8.83
N GLU A 24 20.04 -24.23 -9.95
CA GLU A 24 19.85 -24.70 -11.34
C GLU A 24 18.53 -25.46 -11.66
N ALA A 25 17.51 -24.75 -12.12
CA ALA A 25 16.76 -25.07 -13.35
C ALA A 25 15.55 -24.16 -13.56
N GLY A 26 15.51 -23.45 -14.70
CA GLY A 26 14.27 -22.99 -15.32
C GLY A 26 14.14 -21.48 -15.46
N GLU A 27 14.65 -20.94 -16.56
CA GLU A 27 14.30 -19.62 -17.09
C GLU A 27 12.79 -19.51 -17.31
N ALA A 28 12.10 -18.81 -16.41
CA ALA A 28 10.81 -18.19 -16.70
C ALA A 28 10.58 -16.98 -15.79
N GLY A 29 11.27 -15.86 -16.08
CA GLY A 29 10.78 -14.50 -15.85
C GLY A 29 10.20 -14.09 -14.48
N ALA A 30 10.52 -14.80 -13.39
CA ALA A 30 10.12 -14.38 -12.06
C ALA A 30 10.99 -13.20 -11.65
N GLU A 31 10.47 -11.98 -11.82
CA GLU A 31 11.01 -10.82 -11.09
C GLU A 31 10.95 -11.15 -9.60
N SER A 32 12.10 -11.49 -9.02
CA SER A 32 12.24 -11.74 -7.59
C SER A 32 11.73 -10.52 -6.82
N VAL A 33 10.82 -10.75 -5.88
CA VAL A 33 10.49 -9.72 -4.91
C VAL A 33 11.65 -9.63 -3.94
N GLY A 34 12.26 -8.45 -3.82
CA GLY A 34 13.32 -8.20 -2.84
C GLY A 34 12.79 -8.26 -1.40
N SER A 35 13.72 -8.21 -0.46
CA SER A 35 13.45 -7.98 0.97
C SER A 35 12.55 -6.75 1.19
N ALA A 36 11.92 -6.66 2.37
CA ALA A 36 11.08 -5.51 2.71
C ALA A 36 11.89 -4.20 2.66
N SER A 37 13.17 -4.22 3.06
CA SER A 37 14.07 -3.06 2.90
C SER A 37 14.28 -2.69 1.42
N GLU A 38 14.49 -3.65 0.52
CA GLU A 38 14.67 -3.38 -0.92
C GLU A 38 13.39 -2.83 -1.57
N VAL A 39 12.22 -3.30 -1.13
CA VAL A 39 10.93 -2.74 -1.56
C VAL A 39 10.85 -1.27 -1.16
N LEU A 40 11.22 -0.92 0.07
CA LEU A 40 11.23 0.45 0.55
C LEU A 40 12.23 1.34 -0.20
N ASP A 41 13.36 0.79 -0.66
CA ASP A 41 14.33 1.51 -1.48
C ASP A 41 13.84 1.82 -2.90
N SER A 42 12.88 1.04 -3.40
CA SER A 42 12.28 1.26 -4.72
C SER A 42 11.22 2.38 -4.77
N ILE A 43 10.82 2.90 -3.60
CA ILE A 43 9.76 3.91 -3.53
C ILE A 43 10.29 5.25 -4.05
N ASP A 44 9.77 5.66 -5.19
CA ASP A 44 9.98 7.00 -5.72
C ASP A 44 9.07 8.01 -5.03
N ILE A 45 9.68 8.94 -4.29
CA ILE A 45 9.03 10.07 -3.62
C ILE A 45 8.99 11.35 -4.48
N GLY A 46 9.53 11.32 -5.70
CA GLY A 46 9.62 12.49 -6.59
C GLY A 46 10.89 13.30 -6.32
N GLY A 47 11.78 13.30 -7.31
CA GLY A 47 13.02 14.09 -7.30
C GLY A 47 13.20 14.82 -8.62
N ASP A 48 12.62 16.00 -8.76
CA ASP A 48 13.20 17.03 -9.63
C ASP A 48 13.47 18.25 -8.75
N THR A 49 14.73 18.41 -8.37
CA THR A 49 15.21 19.51 -7.54
C THR A 49 15.35 20.75 -8.42
N GLY A 50 14.29 21.55 -8.49
CA GLY A 50 14.44 22.97 -8.76
C GLY A 50 15.21 23.61 -7.60
N ASP A 51 16.41 24.11 -7.91
CA ASP A 51 17.35 24.84 -7.05
C ASP A 51 16.73 25.49 -5.79
N ILE A 52 16.91 24.86 -4.64
CA ILE A 52 16.36 25.30 -3.35
C ILE A 52 17.33 26.30 -2.74
N THR A 53 17.00 27.59 -2.81
CA THR A 53 17.71 28.64 -2.08
C THR A 53 17.24 28.67 -0.63
N GLU A 54 18.18 28.48 0.30
CA GLU A 54 17.98 28.66 1.75
C GLU A 54 17.45 30.06 2.04
N GLY A 55 16.23 30.18 2.60
CA GLY A 55 15.78 31.47 3.16
C GLY A 55 14.28 31.75 3.30
N SER A 56 13.37 30.90 2.82
CA SER A 56 11.93 31.09 3.08
C SER A 56 11.25 29.76 3.41
N GLY A 57 10.18 29.80 4.20
CA GLY A 57 9.38 28.62 4.58
C GLY A 57 8.89 27.85 3.36
N ASN A 58 9.68 26.84 2.97
CA ASN A 58 9.44 26.01 1.80
C ASN A 58 8.52 24.85 2.19
N ILE A 59 7.21 25.10 2.13
CA ILE A 59 6.17 24.13 2.49
C ILE A 59 6.29 22.83 1.68
N GLU A 60 6.67 22.92 0.39
CA GLU A 60 6.93 21.76 -0.46
C GLU A 60 8.13 20.95 0.04
N GLY A 61 9.22 21.65 0.40
CA GLY A 61 10.38 21.05 1.06
C GLY A 61 10.02 20.34 2.36
N ASP A 62 9.20 20.97 3.21
CA ASP A 62 8.75 20.37 4.47
C ASP A 62 7.94 19.08 4.23
N VAL A 63 7.05 19.06 3.23
CA VAL A 63 6.30 17.84 2.86
C VAL A 63 7.27 16.75 2.43
N LYS A 64 8.22 17.06 1.54
CA LYS A 64 9.21 16.10 1.06
C LYS A 64 10.10 15.55 2.19
N ASP A 65 10.65 16.44 3.02
CA ASP A 65 11.43 16.07 4.20
C ASP A 65 10.63 15.15 5.13
N GLY A 66 9.33 15.43 5.29
CA GLY A 66 8.42 14.58 6.05
C GLY A 66 8.31 13.18 5.49
N MET A 67 8.15 13.06 4.16
CA MET A 67 8.08 11.78 3.44
C MET A 67 9.39 11.00 3.62
N GLU A 68 10.53 11.62 3.34
CA GLU A 68 11.86 11.03 3.47
C GLU A 68 12.15 10.56 4.89
N GLU A 69 11.88 11.39 5.90
CA GLU A 69 12.07 11.04 7.32
C GLU A 69 11.29 9.77 7.68
N SER A 70 10.01 9.73 7.33
CA SER A 70 9.16 8.58 7.68
C SER A 70 9.55 7.29 6.96
N GLN A 71 9.99 7.38 5.71
CA GLN A 71 10.47 6.21 4.96
C GLN A 71 11.79 5.71 5.51
N ASN A 72 12.70 6.59 5.90
CA ASN A 72 13.96 6.21 6.54
C ASN A 72 13.72 5.56 7.92
N GLU A 73 12.79 6.09 8.72
CA GLU A 73 12.37 5.45 9.99
C GLU A 73 11.81 4.05 9.73
N MET A 74 10.97 3.89 8.72
CA MET A 74 10.42 2.58 8.34
C MET A 74 11.52 1.62 7.89
N LYS A 75 12.39 2.05 6.98
CA LYS A 75 13.53 1.25 6.48
C LYS A 75 14.42 0.75 7.60
N GLN A 76 14.75 1.62 8.55
CA GLN A 76 15.59 1.23 9.68
C GLN A 76 14.93 0.12 10.49
N VAL A 77 13.68 0.30 10.91
CA VAL A 77 12.96 -0.68 11.72
C VAL A 77 12.69 -1.98 10.94
N THR A 78 12.36 -1.89 9.66
CA THR A 78 12.20 -3.05 8.78
C THR A 78 13.49 -3.85 8.69
N LYS A 79 14.63 -3.19 8.55
CA LYS A 79 15.93 -3.86 8.55
C LYS A 79 16.26 -4.50 9.90
N GLU A 80 15.93 -3.84 11.01
CA GLU A 80 16.09 -4.42 12.35
C GLU A 80 15.25 -5.70 12.51
N LEU A 81 14.03 -5.73 11.96
CA LEU A 81 13.17 -6.92 11.94
C LEU A 81 13.80 -8.03 11.07
N GLU A 82 14.24 -7.71 9.86
CA GLU A 82 14.89 -8.66 8.94
C GLU A 82 16.18 -9.26 9.52
N ASP A 83 17.00 -8.44 10.19
CA ASP A 83 18.24 -8.87 10.83
C ASP A 83 18.00 -9.66 12.14
N GLY A 84 16.75 -9.78 12.59
CA GLY A 84 16.39 -10.44 13.85
C GLY A 84 16.97 -9.73 15.07
N ALA A 85 17.09 -8.40 15.02
CA ALA A 85 17.69 -7.62 16.09
C ALA A 85 16.88 -7.77 17.39
N PRO A 86 17.56 -7.80 18.56
CA PRO A 86 16.86 -7.73 19.85
C PRO A 86 15.94 -6.50 19.87
N ASP A 87 14.72 -6.68 20.35
CA ASP A 87 13.70 -5.63 20.48
C ASP A 87 13.12 -5.08 19.15
N ALA A 88 13.46 -5.66 17.98
CA ALA A 88 12.96 -5.18 16.68
C ALA A 88 11.42 -5.13 16.60
N GLU A 89 10.74 -6.15 17.13
CA GLU A 89 9.27 -6.19 17.23
C GLU A 89 8.71 -5.06 18.12
N GLU A 90 9.40 -4.76 19.23
CA GLU A 90 9.02 -3.66 20.11
C GLU A 90 9.26 -2.31 19.43
N ASN A 91 10.38 -2.14 18.72
CA ASN A 91 10.69 -0.95 17.94
C ASN A 91 9.66 -0.71 16.83
N ALA A 92 9.23 -1.77 16.14
CA ALA A 92 8.18 -1.71 15.13
C ALA A 92 6.83 -1.27 15.71
N ALA A 93 6.40 -1.91 16.80
CA ALA A 93 5.19 -1.52 17.50
C ALA A 93 5.26 -0.07 18.05
N ALA A 94 6.43 0.35 18.54
CA ALA A 94 6.66 1.69 19.04
C ALA A 94 6.61 2.74 17.92
N LEU A 95 7.20 2.43 16.75
CA LEU A 95 7.15 3.30 15.57
C LEU A 95 5.71 3.47 15.07
N GLU A 96 4.95 2.39 14.95
CA GLU A 96 3.55 2.44 14.56
C GLU A 96 2.69 3.21 15.57
N SER A 97 2.93 3.01 16.87
CA SER A 97 2.25 3.77 17.94
C SER A 97 2.58 5.27 17.89
N LYS A 98 3.86 5.60 17.61
CA LYS A 98 4.31 6.98 17.38
C LYS A 98 3.56 7.59 16.20
N TRP A 99 3.44 6.89 15.08
CA TRP A 99 2.70 7.36 13.90
C TRP A 99 1.19 7.47 14.17
N ALA A 100 0.57 6.49 14.82
CA ALA A 100 -0.83 6.54 15.23
C ALA A 100 -1.12 7.74 16.15
N THR A 101 -0.14 8.21 16.90
CA THR A 101 -0.25 9.44 17.70
C THR A 101 0.01 10.70 16.88
N LYS A 102 1.09 10.71 16.08
CA LYS A 102 1.51 11.84 15.21
C LYS A 102 0.42 12.21 14.21
N PHE A 103 -0.21 11.22 13.58
CA PHE A 103 -1.18 11.43 12.50
C PHE A 103 -2.61 11.71 12.96
N LYS A 104 -2.91 11.66 14.28
CA LYS A 104 -4.16 12.22 14.84
C LYS A 104 -4.35 13.69 14.48
N ASN A 105 -3.25 14.41 14.27
CA ASN A 105 -3.25 15.76 13.74
C ASN A 105 -2.32 15.84 12.54
N VAL A 106 -2.65 15.11 11.47
CA VAL A 106 -1.87 15.13 10.21
C VAL A 106 -1.67 16.55 9.65
N TRP A 107 -2.57 17.48 9.98
CA TRP A 107 -2.53 18.89 9.57
C TRP A 107 -1.69 19.79 10.48
N ALA A 108 -1.01 19.25 11.50
CA ALA A 108 -0.19 20.03 12.43
C ALA A 108 0.93 20.82 11.74
N SER A 109 1.50 20.25 10.67
CA SER A 109 2.49 20.90 9.81
C SER A 109 2.57 20.22 8.45
N ALA A 110 3.15 20.92 7.47
CA ALA A 110 3.50 20.36 6.16
C ALA A 110 4.36 19.09 6.29
N LYS A 111 5.34 19.14 7.19
CA LYS A 111 6.19 17.98 7.51
C LYS A 111 5.42 16.80 8.11
N THR A 112 4.45 17.04 8.99
CA THR A 112 3.61 15.97 9.55
C THR A 112 2.77 15.31 8.47
N PHE A 113 2.19 16.11 7.58
CA PHE A 113 1.45 15.63 6.43
C PHE A 113 2.33 14.82 5.47
N GLY A 114 3.53 15.33 5.17
CA GLY A 114 4.53 14.62 4.38
C GLY A 114 4.88 13.26 4.96
N SER A 115 5.13 13.18 6.27
CA SER A 115 5.36 11.89 6.95
C SER A 115 4.18 10.93 6.83
N PHE A 116 2.94 11.42 6.88
CA PHE A 116 1.78 10.56 6.66
C PHE A 116 1.78 9.97 5.24
N VAL A 117 1.99 10.82 4.23
CA VAL A 117 2.06 10.35 2.83
C VAL A 117 3.19 9.35 2.63
N GLY A 118 4.37 9.62 3.20
CA GLY A 118 5.53 8.72 3.12
C GLY A 118 5.23 7.34 3.71
N VAL A 119 4.55 7.28 4.87
CA VAL A 119 4.11 6.02 5.49
C VAL A 119 3.10 5.28 4.63
N GLU A 120 2.09 5.97 4.08
CA GLU A 120 1.05 5.31 3.27
C GLU A 120 1.61 4.71 1.97
N LEU A 121 2.51 5.43 1.29
CA LEU A 121 3.21 4.93 0.11
C LEU A 121 4.03 3.68 0.47
N ALA A 122 4.73 3.71 1.60
CA ALA A 122 5.59 2.63 2.04
C ALA A 122 4.80 1.37 2.45
N LYS A 123 3.73 1.54 3.22
CA LYS A 123 2.82 0.43 3.53
C LYS A 123 2.18 -0.18 2.28
N GLY A 124 1.77 0.66 1.34
CA GLY A 124 1.21 0.20 0.06
C GLY A 124 2.19 -0.63 -0.77
N ALA A 125 3.45 -0.20 -0.87
CA ALA A 125 4.50 -0.93 -1.55
C ALA A 125 4.81 -2.27 -0.87
N LEU A 126 4.95 -2.28 0.46
CA LEU A 126 5.16 -3.50 1.24
C LEU A 126 4.01 -4.51 1.05
N PHE A 127 2.77 -4.05 1.17
CA PHE A 127 1.60 -4.91 0.98
C PHE A 127 1.59 -5.56 -0.41
N THR A 128 1.82 -4.76 -1.47
CA THR A 128 1.90 -5.25 -2.85
C THR A 128 3.02 -6.29 -3.03
N ALA A 129 4.16 -6.08 -2.38
CA ALA A 129 5.26 -7.04 -2.39
C ALA A 129 4.87 -8.35 -1.68
N GLY A 130 4.22 -8.27 -0.52
CA GLY A 130 3.77 -9.45 0.24
C GLY A 130 2.77 -10.30 -0.54
N THR A 131 1.79 -9.68 -1.21
CA THR A 131 0.85 -10.44 -2.04
C THR A 131 1.53 -11.03 -3.28
N LYS A 132 2.53 -10.36 -3.88
CA LYS A 132 3.36 -10.92 -4.96
C LYS A 132 4.15 -12.15 -4.50
N ILE A 133 4.73 -12.11 -3.30
CA ILE A 133 5.40 -13.28 -2.71
C ILE A 133 4.40 -14.43 -2.47
N LEU A 134 3.20 -14.13 -1.97
CA LEU A 134 2.14 -15.13 -1.83
C LEU A 134 1.83 -15.84 -3.15
N GLN A 135 1.76 -15.11 -4.26
CA GLN A 135 1.60 -15.72 -5.59
C GLN A 135 2.77 -16.62 -5.96
N MET A 136 4.01 -16.18 -5.75
CA MET A 136 5.18 -17.00 -6.08
C MET A 136 5.19 -18.33 -5.31
N ALA A 137 4.80 -18.31 -4.03
CA ALA A 137 4.65 -19.52 -3.22
C ALA A 137 3.61 -20.48 -3.79
N PHE A 138 2.42 -19.98 -4.17
CA PHE A 138 1.37 -20.81 -4.77
C PHE A 138 1.71 -21.27 -6.19
N ASP A 139 2.36 -20.45 -7.01
CA ASP A 139 2.79 -20.82 -8.37
C ASP A 139 3.82 -21.97 -8.30
N LYS A 140 4.74 -21.92 -7.34
CA LYS A 140 5.69 -23.01 -7.09
C LYS A 140 5.01 -24.28 -6.60
N ALA A 141 4.08 -24.17 -5.64
CA ALA A 141 3.30 -25.30 -5.16
C ALA A 141 2.48 -25.95 -6.30
N ALA A 142 1.91 -25.14 -7.19
CA ALA A 142 1.20 -25.60 -8.38
C ALA A 142 2.12 -26.28 -9.40
N ALA A 143 3.39 -25.88 -9.50
CA ALA A 143 4.37 -26.52 -10.37
C ALA A 143 4.94 -27.85 -9.83
N ALA A 144 4.68 -28.20 -8.56
CA ALA A 144 5.24 -29.39 -7.92
C ALA A 144 4.65 -30.70 -8.50
N PRO A 145 5.45 -31.78 -8.64
CA PRO A 145 4.97 -33.06 -9.16
C PRO A 145 3.81 -33.62 -8.32
N GLY A 146 2.64 -33.82 -8.93
CA GLY A 146 1.46 -34.37 -8.26
C GLY A 146 0.46 -33.34 -7.73
N SER A 147 0.68 -32.04 -7.97
CA SER A 147 -0.18 -30.91 -7.55
C SER A 147 -1.51 -30.78 -8.31
N ASN A 148 -1.83 -31.68 -9.26
CA ASN A 148 -2.97 -31.57 -10.17
C ASN A 148 -4.33 -31.84 -9.50
N ASN A 149 -4.69 -31.02 -8.52
CA ASN A 149 -6.05 -30.94 -7.97
C ASN A 149 -6.72 -29.62 -8.41
N THR A 150 -8.05 -29.63 -8.46
CA THR A 150 -8.86 -28.49 -8.91
C THR A 150 -8.68 -27.26 -8.01
N ASP A 151 -8.46 -27.48 -6.71
CA ASP A 151 -8.34 -26.43 -5.70
C ASP A 151 -7.07 -25.59 -5.91
N THR A 152 -5.95 -26.22 -6.25
CA THR A 152 -4.68 -25.55 -6.56
C THR A 152 -4.81 -24.62 -7.76
N ALA A 153 -5.46 -25.07 -8.84
CA ALA A 153 -5.71 -24.21 -10.00
C ALA A 153 -6.62 -23.02 -9.66
N GLN A 154 -7.64 -23.23 -8.82
CA GLN A 154 -8.52 -22.17 -8.35
C GLN A 154 -7.79 -21.16 -7.46
N ILE A 155 -6.98 -21.64 -6.51
CA ILE A 155 -6.16 -20.80 -5.63
C ILE A 155 -5.20 -19.93 -6.44
N THR A 156 -4.44 -20.52 -7.37
CA THR A 156 -3.51 -19.77 -8.23
C THR A 156 -4.23 -18.70 -9.04
N ASN A 157 -5.41 -19.02 -9.60
CA ASN A 157 -6.20 -18.04 -10.35
C ASN A 157 -6.70 -16.88 -9.46
N ILE A 158 -7.16 -17.18 -8.24
CA ILE A 158 -7.59 -16.15 -7.28
C ILE A 158 -6.41 -15.24 -6.92
N ILE A 159 -5.30 -15.82 -6.49
CA ILE A 159 -4.13 -15.05 -6.03
C ILE A 159 -3.51 -14.22 -7.15
N SER A 160 -3.38 -14.77 -8.37
CA SER A 160 -2.90 -14.02 -9.53
C SER A 160 -3.79 -12.80 -9.83
N THR A 161 -5.11 -12.97 -9.72
CA THR A 161 -6.07 -11.88 -9.93
C THR A 161 -6.02 -10.84 -8.82
N VAL A 162 -5.95 -11.28 -7.55
CA VAL A 162 -5.76 -10.41 -6.37
C VAL A 162 -4.51 -9.55 -6.56
N ASN A 163 -3.39 -10.12 -7.00
CA ASN A 163 -2.18 -9.34 -7.22
C ASN A 163 -2.29 -8.32 -8.34
N LYS A 164 -2.83 -8.72 -9.49
CA LYS A 164 -2.97 -7.82 -10.63
C LYS A 164 -3.93 -6.67 -10.32
N SER A 165 -5.07 -6.98 -9.70
CA SER A 165 -6.05 -5.99 -9.28
C SER A 165 -5.49 -5.12 -8.16
N GLY A 166 -4.91 -5.71 -7.13
CA GLY A 166 -4.28 -5.03 -6.00
C GLY A 166 -3.21 -4.02 -6.44
N LYS A 167 -2.35 -4.37 -7.40
CA LYS A 167 -1.38 -3.43 -7.99
C LYS A 167 -2.07 -2.22 -8.63
N THR A 168 -3.15 -2.45 -9.37
CA THR A 168 -3.93 -1.38 -10.02
C THR A 168 -4.58 -0.47 -8.99
N LEU A 169 -5.12 -1.03 -7.90
CA LEU A 169 -5.70 -0.27 -6.81
C LEU A 169 -4.63 0.56 -6.08
N GLN A 170 -3.47 -0.05 -5.78
CA GLN A 170 -2.36 0.65 -5.15
C GLN A 170 -1.85 1.80 -6.02
N ASP A 171 -1.75 1.62 -7.34
CA ASP A 171 -1.35 2.69 -8.27
C ASP A 171 -2.31 3.89 -8.24
N ALA A 172 -3.59 3.65 -7.98
CA ALA A 172 -4.56 4.72 -7.79
C ALA A 172 -4.30 5.47 -6.47
N LEU A 173 -4.12 4.77 -5.36
CA LEU A 173 -3.80 5.37 -4.06
C LEU A 173 -2.48 6.15 -4.08
N ASP A 174 -1.44 5.60 -4.71
CA ASP A 174 -0.15 6.28 -4.88
C ASP A 174 -0.31 7.56 -5.69
N THR A 175 -1.10 7.51 -6.77
CA THR A 175 -1.42 8.69 -7.58
C THR A 175 -2.08 9.77 -6.73
N TRP A 176 -3.07 9.41 -5.91
CA TRP A 176 -3.78 10.37 -5.07
C TRP A 176 -2.88 10.92 -3.96
N SER A 177 -2.14 10.07 -3.27
CA SER A 177 -1.24 10.47 -2.18
C SER A 177 -0.12 11.40 -2.66
N LYS A 178 0.51 11.05 -3.80
CA LYS A 178 1.54 11.91 -4.44
C LYS A 178 0.95 13.23 -4.93
N TRP A 179 -0.26 13.20 -5.52
CA TRP A 179 -0.93 14.43 -5.92
C TRP A 179 -1.20 15.33 -4.70
N GLN A 180 -1.65 14.77 -3.58
CA GLN A 180 -1.86 15.56 -2.35
C GLN A 180 -0.56 16.12 -1.79
N ALA A 181 0.54 15.36 -1.78
CA ALA A 181 1.85 15.90 -1.40
C ALA A 181 2.25 17.10 -2.26
N ALA A 182 2.12 16.99 -3.58
CA ALA A 182 2.46 18.06 -4.52
C ALA A 182 1.55 19.29 -4.41
N HIS A 183 0.31 19.12 -3.95
CA HIS A 183 -0.70 20.20 -3.89
C HIS A 183 -1.05 20.63 -2.46
N TYR A 184 -0.24 20.24 -1.48
CA TYR A 184 -0.50 20.53 -0.07
C TYR A 184 -0.66 22.03 0.19
N ASP A 185 0.15 22.88 -0.44
CA ASP A 185 0.08 24.33 -0.23
C ASP A 185 -1.23 24.94 -0.78
N ASN A 186 -1.75 24.35 -1.86
CA ASN A 186 -2.98 24.77 -2.50
C ASN A 186 -4.25 24.24 -1.80
N ARG A 187 -4.14 23.41 -0.75
CA ARG A 187 -5.27 22.70 -0.12
C ARG A 187 -6.52 23.55 0.16
N ALA A 188 -6.35 24.81 0.56
CA ALA A 188 -7.45 25.71 0.88
C ALA A 188 -8.19 26.25 -0.35
N SER A 189 -7.58 26.22 -1.54
CA SER A 189 -8.16 26.77 -2.78
C SER A 189 -9.21 25.85 -3.40
N TYR A 190 -9.19 24.56 -3.07
CA TYR A 190 -10.09 23.57 -3.67
C TYR A 190 -11.53 23.62 -3.15
N GLY A 191 -11.79 24.43 -2.12
CA GLY A 191 -13.12 24.65 -1.57
C GLY A 191 -13.48 23.76 -0.38
N THR A 192 -14.68 24.00 0.16
CA THR A 192 -15.20 23.35 1.37
C THR A 192 -16.60 22.81 1.16
N ILE A 193 -16.96 21.80 1.96
CA ILE A 193 -18.33 21.35 2.17
C ILE A 193 -18.72 21.68 3.61
N SER A 194 -19.86 22.33 3.80
CA SER A 194 -20.41 22.59 5.12
C SER A 194 -21.27 21.41 5.59
N ALA A 195 -20.90 20.79 6.71
CA ALA A 195 -21.64 19.70 7.32
C ALA A 195 -21.77 19.92 8.83
N ALA A 196 -22.98 19.82 9.37
CA ALA A 196 -23.26 19.97 10.81
C ALA A 196 -22.68 21.25 11.45
N GLY A 197 -22.59 22.35 10.68
CA GLY A 197 -22.04 23.63 11.16
C GLY A 197 -20.51 23.75 11.10
N PHE A 198 -19.83 22.78 10.49
CA PHE A 198 -18.38 22.80 10.26
C PHE A 198 -18.09 22.84 8.76
N ASP A 199 -17.11 23.67 8.38
CA ASP A 199 -16.58 23.69 7.02
C ASP A 199 -15.39 22.72 6.92
N ILE A 200 -15.52 21.72 6.06
CA ILE A 200 -14.50 20.70 5.83
C ILE A 200 -13.94 20.93 4.43
N GLN A 201 -12.62 21.05 4.32
CA GLN A 201 -11.98 21.22 3.01
C GLN A 201 -12.11 19.93 2.20
N LEU A 202 -12.39 20.04 0.90
CA LEU A 202 -12.40 18.87 0.01
C LEU A 202 -11.06 18.12 0.08
N PHE A 203 -9.96 18.84 0.26
CA PHE A 203 -8.61 18.26 0.34
C PHE A 203 -8.46 17.36 1.59
N GLN A 204 -9.08 17.77 2.70
CA GLN A 204 -9.13 16.97 3.93
C GLN A 204 -10.02 15.74 3.76
N ILE A 205 -11.12 15.85 3.01
CA ILE A 205 -11.98 14.71 2.68
C ILE A 205 -11.18 13.67 1.89
N LEU A 206 -10.48 14.08 0.82
CA LEU A 206 -9.62 13.17 0.05
C LEU A 206 -8.56 12.49 0.93
N GLN A 207 -7.88 13.24 1.80
CA GLN A 207 -6.87 12.68 2.70
C GLN A 207 -7.46 11.66 3.66
N ASN A 208 -8.61 11.96 4.26
CA ASN A 208 -9.29 11.06 5.16
C ASN A 208 -9.75 9.78 4.46
N ASP A 209 -10.28 9.89 3.24
CA ASP A 209 -10.71 8.74 2.46
C ASP A 209 -9.52 7.85 2.04
N VAL A 210 -8.39 8.45 1.63
CA VAL A 210 -7.13 7.72 1.37
C VAL A 210 -6.62 7.04 2.64
N SER A 211 -6.62 7.73 3.79
CA SER A 211 -6.22 7.14 5.08
C SER A 211 -7.12 5.97 5.47
N SER A 212 -8.43 6.08 5.26
CA SER A 212 -9.38 5.00 5.55
C SER A 212 -9.14 3.78 4.66
N LEU A 213 -8.70 3.96 3.42
CA LEU A 213 -8.29 2.86 2.54
C LEU A 213 -7.00 2.22 3.06
N GLY A 214 -6.03 3.01 3.52
CA GLY A 214 -4.84 2.52 4.22
C GLY A 214 -5.18 1.63 5.42
N ASP A 215 -6.10 2.08 6.27
CA ASP A 215 -6.58 1.29 7.42
C ASP A 215 -7.28 -0.01 7.03
N GLN A 216 -7.95 -0.05 5.86
CA GLN A 216 -8.56 -1.28 5.34
C GLN A 216 -7.49 -2.26 4.84
N ARG A 217 -6.50 -1.77 4.08
CA ARG A 217 -5.34 -2.55 3.63
C ARG A 217 -4.59 -3.15 4.81
N ASP A 218 -4.34 -2.37 5.86
CA ASP A 218 -3.62 -2.85 7.05
C ASP A 218 -4.34 -4.03 7.73
N LYS A 219 -5.68 -4.07 7.68
CA LYS A 219 -6.49 -5.21 8.19
C LYS A 219 -6.43 -6.45 7.30
N MET A 220 -5.94 -6.33 6.07
CA MET A 220 -5.77 -7.46 5.16
C MET A 220 -4.43 -8.18 5.38
N VAL A 221 -3.43 -7.54 6.00
CA VAL A 221 -2.11 -8.16 6.24
C VAL A 221 -2.22 -9.51 6.97
N PRO A 222 -3.00 -9.65 8.07
CA PRO A 222 -3.19 -10.94 8.72
C PRO A 222 -3.84 -12.01 7.82
N LEU A 223 -4.65 -11.60 6.83
CA LEU A 223 -5.26 -12.52 5.87
C LEU A 223 -4.23 -13.01 4.84
N VAL A 224 -3.30 -12.15 4.41
CA VAL A 224 -2.17 -12.53 3.56
C VAL A 224 -1.31 -13.57 4.29
N LYS A 225 -0.93 -13.28 5.54
CA LYS A 225 -0.18 -14.21 6.41
C LYS A 225 -0.92 -15.54 6.61
N THR A 226 -2.23 -15.48 6.85
CA THR A 226 -3.05 -16.70 7.02
C THR A 226 -3.12 -17.51 5.73
N ALA A 227 -3.31 -16.86 4.58
CA ALA A 227 -3.34 -17.55 3.28
C ALA A 227 -2.00 -18.21 2.95
N GLN A 228 -0.90 -17.55 3.29
CA GLN A 228 0.46 -18.08 3.14
C GLN A 228 0.71 -19.31 4.01
N GLN A 229 0.31 -19.26 5.28
CA GLN A 229 0.56 -20.34 6.25
C GLN A 229 -0.39 -21.53 6.05
N ALA A 230 -1.67 -21.28 5.76
CA ALA A 230 -2.67 -22.32 5.64
C ALA A 230 -2.68 -22.97 4.26
N GLN A 231 -2.38 -22.20 3.21
CA GLN A 231 -2.37 -22.65 1.80
C GLN A 231 -3.68 -23.33 1.37
N THR A 232 -4.82 -22.94 1.94
CA THR A 232 -6.13 -23.53 1.65
C THR A 232 -7.00 -22.61 0.81
N LEU A 233 -7.93 -23.19 0.05
CA LEU A 233 -8.92 -22.43 -0.72
C LEU A 233 -9.74 -21.50 0.18
N ASP A 234 -10.16 -21.96 1.37
CA ASP A 234 -10.92 -21.15 2.33
C ASP A 234 -10.14 -19.90 2.77
N SER A 235 -8.84 -20.04 3.07
CA SER A 235 -8.00 -18.90 3.48
C SER A 235 -7.81 -17.88 2.35
N VAL A 236 -7.68 -18.36 1.12
CA VAL A 236 -7.55 -17.54 -0.09
C VAL A 236 -8.88 -16.86 -0.44
N GLN A 237 -10.01 -17.53 -0.25
CA GLN A 237 -11.35 -16.94 -0.41
C GLN A 237 -11.65 -15.87 0.64
N ALA A 238 -11.17 -16.03 1.87
CA ALA A 238 -11.27 -15.00 2.90
C ALA A 238 -10.49 -13.74 2.49
N LEU A 239 -9.26 -13.89 1.97
CA LEU A 239 -8.49 -12.78 1.42
C LEU A 239 -9.21 -12.13 0.23
N LEU A 240 -9.71 -12.91 -0.73
CA LEU A 240 -10.48 -12.41 -1.87
C LEU A 240 -11.71 -11.60 -1.44
N THR A 241 -12.44 -12.06 -0.42
CA THR A 241 -13.62 -11.35 0.09
C THR A 241 -13.26 -9.99 0.66
N ALA A 242 -12.16 -9.91 1.42
CA ALA A 242 -11.65 -8.65 1.93
C ALA A 242 -11.16 -7.73 0.81
N ASP A 243 -10.48 -8.27 -0.21
CA ASP A 243 -9.98 -7.52 -1.36
C ASP A 243 -11.11 -6.96 -2.24
N ILE A 244 -12.22 -7.70 -2.41
CA ILE A 244 -13.43 -7.21 -3.08
C ILE A 244 -14.02 -6.01 -2.32
N ALA A 245 -14.11 -6.08 -0.99
CA ALA A 245 -14.63 -4.99 -0.19
C ALA A 245 -13.72 -3.75 -0.26
N TYR A 246 -12.41 -3.96 -0.19
CA TYR A 246 -11.42 -2.91 -0.37
C TYR A 246 -11.51 -2.26 -1.76
N ALA A 247 -11.55 -3.07 -2.82
CA ALA A 247 -11.68 -2.61 -4.21
C ALA A 247 -12.96 -1.78 -4.43
N GLN A 248 -14.08 -2.17 -3.82
CA GLN A 248 -15.32 -1.38 -3.86
C GLN A 248 -15.13 -0.01 -3.20
N ALA A 249 -14.45 0.06 -2.05
CA ALA A 249 -14.18 1.34 -1.39
C ALA A 249 -13.27 2.25 -2.24
N VAL A 250 -12.29 1.68 -2.96
CA VAL A 250 -11.45 2.41 -3.91
C VAL A 250 -12.28 2.94 -5.10
N VAL A 251 -13.21 2.13 -5.62
CA VAL A 251 -14.17 2.57 -6.66
C VAL A 251 -15.03 3.72 -6.15
N ASP A 252 -15.53 3.65 -4.92
CA ASP A 252 -16.36 4.70 -4.32
C ASP A 252 -15.59 6.02 -4.20
N LEU A 253 -14.33 5.98 -3.76
CA LEU A 253 -13.47 7.16 -3.71
C LEU A 253 -13.19 7.71 -5.12
N SER A 254 -12.91 6.84 -6.10
CA SER A 254 -12.71 7.26 -7.49
C SER A 254 -13.95 7.97 -8.07
N ASN A 255 -15.14 7.46 -7.78
CA ASN A 255 -16.40 8.08 -8.16
C ASN A 255 -16.59 9.43 -7.46
N GLN A 256 -16.21 9.53 -6.18
CA GLN A 256 -16.24 10.79 -5.44
C GLN A 256 -15.28 11.84 -6.03
N ILE A 257 -14.05 11.44 -6.38
CA ILE A 257 -13.08 12.32 -7.03
C ILE A 257 -13.65 12.86 -8.35
N SER A 258 -14.14 11.98 -9.22
CA SER A 258 -14.65 12.36 -10.55
C SER A 258 -15.92 13.22 -10.50
N THR A 259 -16.76 13.08 -9.48
CA THR A 259 -18.07 13.75 -9.43
C THR A 259 -18.15 14.92 -8.46
N LYS A 260 -17.32 14.97 -7.41
CA LYS A 260 -17.42 15.96 -6.33
C LYS A 260 -16.16 16.80 -6.13
N MET A 261 -15.02 16.43 -6.73
CA MET A 261 -13.73 17.13 -6.52
C MET A 261 -13.23 17.82 -7.79
N THR A 262 -14.15 18.46 -8.55
CA THR A 262 -13.85 19.05 -9.86
C THR A 262 -12.67 20.01 -9.85
N SER A 263 -12.54 20.87 -8.83
CA SER A 263 -11.42 21.80 -8.71
C SER A 263 -10.06 21.11 -8.61
N MET A 264 -10.00 19.91 -8.01
CA MET A 264 -8.78 19.12 -7.93
C MET A 264 -8.52 18.35 -9.21
N THR A 265 -9.57 17.82 -9.86
CA THR A 265 -9.42 17.13 -11.15
C THR A 265 -8.98 18.07 -12.25
N ASP A 266 -9.46 19.32 -12.23
CA ASP A 266 -9.01 20.39 -13.12
C ASP A 266 -7.55 20.75 -12.87
N ASP A 267 -7.07 20.54 -11.65
CA ASP A 267 -5.67 20.71 -11.22
C ASP A 267 -4.87 19.39 -11.26
N GLY A 268 -5.30 18.45 -12.10
CA GLY A 268 -4.53 17.25 -12.45
C GLY A 268 -4.73 16.02 -11.56
N LEU A 269 -5.63 16.05 -10.57
CA LEU A 269 -6.00 14.85 -9.80
C LEU A 269 -6.70 13.84 -10.72
N LYS A 270 -6.07 12.69 -10.95
CA LYS A 270 -6.63 11.64 -11.81
C LYS A 270 -7.61 10.76 -11.01
N ALA A 271 -8.86 10.69 -11.46
CA ALA A 271 -9.88 9.85 -10.81
C ALA A 271 -9.60 8.34 -10.90
N LYS A 272 -8.93 7.86 -11.96
CA LYS A 272 -8.61 6.41 -12.18
C LYS A 272 -9.83 5.49 -12.32
N SER A 273 -11.01 6.05 -12.66
CA SER A 273 -12.29 5.34 -12.59
C SER A 273 -12.39 4.10 -13.46
N VAL A 274 -11.78 4.11 -14.66
CA VAL A 274 -11.82 2.94 -15.56
C VAL A 274 -10.97 1.81 -15.00
N GLU A 275 -9.77 2.14 -14.52
CA GLU A 275 -8.81 1.17 -14.02
C GLU A 275 -9.29 0.49 -12.73
N VAL A 276 -9.78 1.27 -11.77
CA VAL A 276 -10.25 0.72 -10.48
C VAL A 276 -11.56 -0.07 -10.65
N GLN A 277 -12.45 0.35 -11.55
CA GLN A 277 -13.66 -0.40 -11.87
C GLN A 277 -13.32 -1.74 -12.51
N ALA A 278 -12.36 -1.77 -13.43
CA ALA A 278 -11.90 -3.02 -14.04
C ALA A 278 -11.28 -3.97 -13.01
N ALA A 279 -10.46 -3.45 -12.10
CA ALA A 279 -9.87 -4.24 -11.01
C ALA A 279 -10.96 -4.87 -10.11
N TYR A 280 -11.94 -4.08 -9.68
CA TYR A 280 -13.09 -4.57 -8.91
C TYR A 280 -13.91 -5.61 -9.65
N SER A 281 -14.19 -5.38 -10.94
CA SER A 281 -14.93 -6.35 -11.77
C SER A 281 -14.18 -7.67 -11.95
N ASN A 282 -12.85 -7.64 -12.07
CA ASN A 282 -12.05 -8.87 -12.15
C ASN A 282 -12.11 -9.68 -10.84
N LEU A 283 -12.07 -9.01 -9.69
CA LEU A 283 -12.14 -9.68 -8.38
C LEU A 283 -13.52 -10.29 -8.13
N THR A 284 -14.57 -9.54 -8.40
CA THR A 284 -15.95 -10.02 -8.20
C THR A 284 -16.32 -11.19 -9.10
N ALA A 285 -15.76 -11.27 -10.31
CA ALA A 285 -15.93 -12.41 -11.20
C ALA A 285 -15.37 -13.74 -10.65
N LEU A 286 -14.51 -13.70 -9.62
CA LEU A 286 -14.00 -14.90 -8.94
C LEU A 286 -14.87 -15.38 -7.78
N SER A 287 -15.84 -14.56 -7.34
CA SER A 287 -16.74 -14.86 -6.22
C SER A 287 -18.04 -15.56 -6.65
N SER A 288 -18.24 -15.74 -7.95
CA SER A 288 -19.39 -16.35 -8.61
C SER A 288 -19.11 -17.78 -9.07
#